data_AF-A0A7W0R2B3-F1
#
_entry.id   AF-A0A7W0R2B3-F1
#
_cell.length_a   1.000
_cell.length_b   1.000
_cell.length_c   1.000
_cell.angle_alpha   90.00
_cell.angle_beta   90.00
_cell.angle_gamma   90.00
#
_symmetry.space_group_name_H-M   'P 1'
#
loop_
_entity.id
_entity.type
_entity.pdbx_description
1 polymer ?
#
loop_
_entity_poly.entity_id
_entity_poly.type
_entity_poly.pdbx_seq_one_letter_code
_entity_poly.pdbx_strand_id
1 'polypeptide(L)'
;MPPIRRFELAATPSFEVVDGDVEVEEELTPIKKVVTRRVDRAGRISILKHRYHVGRHLAGEAVTIESADGLLHITHSGAVVATHARRHLIDDDDKMDRRPQHARSPRQPTKGTGVLRIVDPHGSVSFAGTAYRVGNRFRRQTVEVGLVGDTVQITLDGALLRTHRARHDRSKEFGALAQPNGKPRKARM
;
A
#
# COMPACT_ATOMS: atom_id res chain seq x y z
N MET A 1 -12.49 68.26 21.33
CA MET A 1 -11.50 67.17 21.35
C MET A 1 -11.34 66.67 19.91
N PRO A 2 -10.17 66.83 19.27
CA PRO A 2 -9.98 66.40 17.88
C PRO A 2 -9.96 64.86 17.78
N PRO A 3 -10.52 64.26 16.72
CA PRO A 3 -10.79 62.81 16.63
C PRO A 3 -9.56 61.92 16.53
N ILE A 4 -8.38 62.47 16.27
CA ILE A 4 -7.14 61.69 16.07
C ILE A 4 -6.63 61.05 17.37
N ARG A 5 -7.03 61.59 18.53
CA ARG A 5 -6.66 61.06 19.85
C ARG A 5 -7.44 59.80 20.27
N ARG A 6 -8.43 59.38 19.46
CA ARG A 6 -9.27 58.20 19.74
C ARG A 6 -8.64 56.89 19.26
N PHE A 7 -7.67 56.98 18.36
CA PHE A 7 -6.99 55.83 17.74
C PHE A 7 -5.51 55.75 18.14
N GLU A 8 -5.10 56.51 19.16
CA GLU A 8 -3.74 56.44 19.70
C GLU A 8 -3.59 55.09 20.41
N LEU A 9 -2.65 54.27 19.94
CA LEU A 9 -2.41 52.91 20.43
C LEU A 9 -1.97 52.99 21.90
N ALA A 10 -2.68 52.32 22.80
CA ALA A 10 -2.27 52.24 24.21
C ALA A 10 -0.87 51.62 24.30
N ALA A 11 0.03 52.26 25.04
CA ALA A 11 1.38 51.75 25.24
C ALA A 11 1.33 50.35 25.85
N THR A 12 1.96 49.38 25.18
CA THR A 12 2.08 48.01 25.66
C THR A 12 2.87 48.00 26.97
N PRO A 13 2.36 47.45 28.08
CA PRO A 13 3.16 47.28 29.28
C PRO A 13 4.32 46.33 28.97
N SER A 14 5.55 46.78 29.20
CA SER A 14 6.73 45.94 29.17
C SER A 14 6.66 44.98 30.35
N PHE A 15 6.52 43.69 30.09
CA PHE A 15 6.69 42.68 31.12
C PHE A 15 8.19 42.51 31.38
N GLU A 16 8.63 42.78 32.60
CA GLU A 16 9.95 42.36 33.08
C GLU A 16 9.95 40.83 33.16
N VAL A 17 10.83 40.20 32.40
CA VAL A 17 11.07 38.76 32.46
C VAL A 17 11.89 38.51 33.72
N VAL A 18 11.24 37.94 34.74
CA VAL A 18 11.94 37.35 35.89
C VAL A 18 12.42 35.97 35.44
N ASP A 19 13.73 35.79 35.31
CA ASP A 19 14.36 34.48 35.10
C ASP A 19 14.19 33.63 36.36
N GLY A 20 13.01 33.03 36.50
CA GLY A 20 12.80 31.90 37.38
C GLY A 20 13.16 30.64 36.60
N ASP A 21 14.11 29.85 37.12
CA ASP A 21 14.44 28.53 36.60
C ASP A 21 13.18 27.64 36.63
N VAL A 22 12.44 27.63 35.53
CA VAL A 22 11.39 26.66 35.29
C VAL A 22 12.09 25.38 34.87
N GLU A 23 12.15 24.40 35.77
CA GLU A 23 12.42 23.01 35.40
C GLU A 23 11.37 22.62 34.35
N VAL A 24 11.75 22.69 33.08
CA VAL A 24 10.96 22.16 31.98
C VAL A 24 10.98 20.66 32.15
N GLU A 25 9.98 20.12 32.86
CA GLU A 25 9.62 18.71 32.73
C GLU A 25 9.47 18.47 31.22
N GLU A 26 10.42 17.72 30.66
CA GLU A 26 10.36 17.28 29.27
C GLU A 26 9.12 16.39 29.13
N GLU A 27 7.97 17.01 28.92
CA GLU A 27 6.79 16.33 28.41
C GLU A 27 7.24 15.65 27.12
N LEU A 28 7.33 14.32 27.18
CA LEU A 28 7.61 13.46 26.04
C LEU A 28 6.64 13.85 24.93
N THR A 29 7.07 14.71 24.01
CA THR A 29 6.21 15.15 22.91
C THR A 29 5.73 13.89 22.21
N PRO A 30 4.40 13.65 22.13
CA PRO A 30 3.90 12.44 21.51
C PRO A 30 4.45 12.40 20.09
N ILE A 31 5.07 11.27 19.73
CA ILE A 31 5.69 11.07 18.43
C ILE A 31 4.58 11.22 17.37
N LYS A 32 4.48 12.43 16.81
CA LYS A 32 3.53 12.77 15.74
C LYS A 32 3.87 11.91 14.53
N LYS A 33 3.01 10.95 14.23
CA LYS A 33 3.21 10.08 13.06
C LYS A 33 2.67 10.77 11.83
N VAL A 34 3.58 11.05 10.90
CA VAL A 34 3.32 11.79 9.68
C VAL A 34 3.44 10.86 8.49
N VAL A 35 2.35 10.70 7.73
CA VAL A 35 2.27 9.78 6.61
C VAL A 35 1.81 10.51 5.35
N THR A 36 2.47 10.25 4.22
CA THR A 36 2.02 10.78 2.92
C THR A 36 1.11 9.78 2.20
N ARG A 37 -0.01 10.25 1.66
CA ARG A 37 -0.92 9.45 0.81
C ARG A 37 -1.36 10.23 -0.41
N ARG A 38 -1.55 9.51 -1.51
CA ARG A 38 -2.10 10.08 -2.74
C ARG A 38 -3.63 10.04 -2.69
N VAL A 39 -4.27 11.14 -3.06
CA VAL A 39 -5.73 11.23 -3.12
C VAL A 39 -6.24 10.49 -4.35
N ASP A 40 -7.30 9.69 -4.18
CA ASP A 40 -7.94 8.98 -5.27
C ASP A 40 -8.79 9.90 -6.17
N ARG A 41 -9.28 9.36 -7.29
CA ARG A 41 -10.11 10.14 -8.25
C ARG A 41 -11.42 10.65 -7.65
N ALA A 42 -11.89 10.03 -6.57
CA ALA A 42 -13.08 10.45 -5.84
C ALA A 42 -12.78 11.48 -4.75
N GLY A 43 -11.54 11.94 -4.60
CA GLY A 43 -11.14 12.91 -3.59
C GLY A 43 -10.96 12.32 -2.20
N ARG A 44 -10.70 11.01 -2.10
CA ARG A 44 -10.55 10.31 -0.82
C ARG A 44 -9.13 9.78 -0.64
N ILE A 45 -8.73 9.65 0.61
CA ILE A 45 -7.52 8.93 1.01
C ILE A 45 -7.89 7.69 1.81
N SER A 46 -7.01 6.69 1.79
CA SER A 46 -7.19 5.44 2.53
C SER A 46 -6.10 5.28 3.60
N ILE A 47 -6.51 5.04 4.84
CA ILE A 47 -5.64 4.76 5.98
C ILE A 47 -6.21 3.53 6.69
N LEU A 48 -5.41 2.48 6.85
CA LEU A 48 -5.75 1.29 7.65
C LEU A 48 -7.15 0.70 7.39
N LYS A 49 -7.58 0.69 6.12
CA LYS A 49 -8.91 0.25 5.61
C LYS A 49 -10.03 1.28 5.70
N HIS A 50 -9.84 2.39 6.42
CA HIS A 50 -10.78 3.50 6.45
C HIS A 50 -10.51 4.49 5.32
N ARG A 51 -11.59 5.12 4.83
CA ARG A 51 -11.52 6.15 3.79
C ARG A 51 -11.97 7.48 4.35
N TYR A 52 -11.18 8.51 4.09
CA TYR A 52 -11.43 9.88 4.55
C TYR A 52 -11.56 10.79 3.34
N HIS A 53 -12.55 11.70 3.38
CA HIS A 53 -12.80 12.63 2.29
C HIS A 53 -11.92 13.86 2.44
N VAL A 54 -11.11 14.18 1.43
CA VAL A 54 -10.25 15.37 1.42
C VAL A 54 -10.78 16.40 0.45
N GLY A 55 -11.23 15.97 -0.73
CA GLY A 55 -11.78 16.83 -1.76
C GLY A 55 -11.32 16.40 -3.15
N ARG A 56 -12.23 16.48 -4.12
CA ARG A 56 -11.96 16.06 -5.50
C ARG A 56 -10.94 16.96 -6.22
N HIS A 57 -10.79 18.20 -5.79
CA HIS A 57 -9.83 19.15 -6.36
C HIS A 57 -8.36 18.76 -6.09
N LEU A 58 -8.11 17.91 -5.08
CA LEU A 58 -6.79 17.35 -4.78
C LEU A 58 -6.60 15.95 -5.38
N ALA A 59 -7.51 15.49 -6.25
CA ALA A 59 -7.42 14.15 -6.82
C ALA A 59 -6.10 13.96 -7.59
N GLY A 60 -5.33 12.94 -7.22
CA GLY A 60 -4.01 12.70 -7.79
C GLY A 60 -2.88 13.44 -7.09
N GLU A 61 -3.14 14.34 -6.14
CA GLU A 61 -2.11 15.00 -5.36
C GLU A 61 -1.66 14.17 -4.16
N ALA A 62 -0.46 14.45 -3.67
CA ALA A 62 0.07 13.87 -2.43
C ALA A 62 -0.26 14.79 -1.26
N VAL A 63 -0.94 14.24 -0.25
CA VAL A 63 -1.26 14.93 0.99
C VAL A 63 -0.53 14.29 2.15
N THR A 64 -0.17 15.12 3.11
CA THR A 64 0.48 14.70 4.35
C THR A 64 -0.59 14.56 5.43
N ILE A 65 -0.52 13.49 6.21
CA ILE A 65 -1.48 13.19 7.27
C ILE A 65 -0.72 13.06 8.58
N GLU A 66 -1.12 13.83 9.58
CA GLU A 66 -0.60 13.76 10.94
C GLU A 66 -1.68 13.22 11.87
N SER A 67 -1.34 12.20 12.67
CA SER A 67 -2.20 11.70 13.75
C SER A 67 -1.81 12.39 15.05
N ALA A 68 -2.71 13.18 15.62
CA ALA A 68 -2.54 13.84 16.91
C ALA A 68 -3.89 13.89 17.63
N ASP A 69 -3.90 13.64 18.94
CA ASP A 69 -5.08 13.81 19.81
C ASP A 69 -6.35 13.09 19.34
N GLY A 70 -6.19 11.95 18.65
CA GLY A 70 -7.31 11.18 18.08
C GLY A 70 -7.92 11.79 16.82
N LEU A 71 -7.29 12.81 16.24
CA LEU A 71 -7.63 13.43 14.97
C LEU A 71 -6.57 13.14 13.91
N LEU A 72 -7.00 13.21 12.67
CA LEU A 72 -6.16 13.15 11.49
C LEU A 72 -6.17 14.52 10.83
N HIS A 73 -5.05 15.22 10.89
CA HIS A 73 -4.83 16.49 10.21
C HIS A 73 -4.26 16.22 8.83
N ILE A 74 -4.98 16.62 7.78
CA ILE A 74 -4.57 16.41 6.39
C ILE A 74 -4.09 17.74 5.84
N THR A 75 -2.80 17.81 5.53
CA THR A 75 -2.13 18.99 4.99
C THR A 75 -1.74 18.81 3.53
N HIS A 76 -1.86 19.89 2.76
CA HIS A 76 -1.41 20.00 1.38
C HIS A 76 -0.68 21.33 1.22
N SER A 77 0.53 21.32 0.68
CA SER A 77 1.35 22.53 0.50
C SER A 77 1.49 23.39 1.77
N GLY A 78 1.54 22.74 2.95
CA GLY A 78 1.68 23.40 4.24
C GLY A 78 0.38 23.90 4.90
N ALA A 79 -0.76 23.82 4.21
CA ALA A 79 -2.06 24.21 4.76
C ALA A 79 -2.91 22.98 5.15
N VAL A 80 -3.58 23.02 6.29
CA VAL A 80 -4.55 21.98 6.69
C VAL A 80 -5.80 22.12 5.81
N VAL A 81 -6.06 21.11 5.00
CA VAL A 81 -7.20 21.08 4.07
C VAL A 81 -8.40 20.34 4.65
N ALA A 82 -8.15 19.36 5.53
CA ALA A 82 -9.21 18.62 6.21
C ALA A 82 -8.74 18.07 7.55
N THR A 83 -9.65 18.02 8.51
CA THR A 83 -9.46 17.34 9.80
C THR A 83 -10.54 16.28 9.95
N HIS A 84 -10.16 15.06 10.30
CA HIS A 84 -11.10 13.95 10.51
C HIS A 84 -10.89 13.31 11.87
N ALA A 85 -11.97 12.85 12.50
CA ALA A 85 -11.87 11.96 13.64
C ALA A 85 -11.25 10.62 13.23
N ARG A 86 -10.29 10.13 14.01
CA ARG A 86 -9.65 8.83 13.78
C ARG A 86 -10.66 7.70 13.97
N ARG A 87 -10.70 6.78 13.01
CA ARG A 87 -11.59 5.59 13.05
C ARG A 87 -10.88 4.30 13.45
N HIS A 88 -9.55 4.32 13.51
CA HIS A 88 -8.71 3.20 13.96
C HIS A 88 -8.19 3.44 15.40
N LEU A 89 -7.69 2.38 16.04
CA LEU A 89 -7.14 2.44 17.40
C LEU A 89 -5.79 3.20 17.41
N ILE A 90 -5.44 3.82 18.54
CA ILE A 90 -4.17 4.55 18.68
C ILE A 90 -2.95 3.65 18.45
N ASP A 91 -3.01 2.41 18.91
CA ASP A 91 -1.95 1.39 18.72
C ASP A 91 -1.74 1.02 17.24
N ASP A 92 -2.73 1.30 16.38
CA ASP A 92 -2.61 1.07 14.95
C ASP A 92 -1.91 2.21 14.21
N ASP A 93 -1.58 3.33 14.86
CA ASP A 93 -0.88 4.44 14.20
C ASP A 93 0.49 4.00 13.61
N ASP A 94 1.18 3.03 14.24
CA ASP A 94 2.40 2.40 13.68
C ASP A 94 2.18 1.67 12.36
N LYS A 95 0.94 1.28 12.08
CA LYS A 95 0.58 0.60 10.86
C LYS A 95 0.25 1.59 9.76
N MET A 96 0.05 2.88 10.06
CA MET A 96 -0.28 3.91 9.06
C MET A 96 0.80 4.01 7.98
N ASP A 97 2.07 3.85 8.34
CA ASP A 97 3.21 3.88 7.42
C ASP A 97 3.36 2.64 6.55
N ARG A 98 2.72 1.52 6.92
CA ARG A 98 2.91 0.25 6.21
C ARG A 98 2.47 0.39 4.76
N ARG A 99 3.44 0.58 3.87
CA ARG A 99 3.26 0.48 2.43
C ARG A 99 2.64 -0.89 2.16
N PRO A 100 1.55 -0.99 1.38
CA PRO A 100 0.99 -2.29 1.04
C PRO A 100 2.10 -3.15 0.43
N GLN A 101 2.44 -4.26 1.11
CA GLN A 101 3.53 -5.18 0.72
C GLN A 101 3.37 -5.74 -0.70
N HIS A 102 2.21 -5.55 -1.33
CA HIS A 102 1.94 -5.88 -2.72
C HIS A 102 2.69 -5.01 -3.75
N ALA A 103 3.36 -3.94 -3.34
CA ALA A 103 4.25 -3.15 -4.20
C ALA A 103 5.69 -3.69 -4.25
N ARG A 104 5.95 -4.93 -3.79
CA ARG A 104 7.18 -5.61 -4.20
C ARG A 104 7.08 -5.81 -5.71
N SER A 105 7.80 -4.97 -6.45
CA SER A 105 8.00 -5.18 -7.88
C SER A 105 8.34 -6.65 -8.07
N PRO A 106 7.62 -7.38 -8.92
CA PRO A 106 7.98 -8.75 -9.20
C PRO A 106 9.44 -8.75 -9.62
N ARG A 107 10.27 -9.60 -8.98
CA ARG A 107 11.62 -9.82 -9.46
C ARG A 107 11.50 -10.22 -10.93
N GLN A 108 12.33 -9.61 -11.80
CA GLN A 108 12.39 -9.97 -13.21
C GLN A 108 12.42 -11.50 -13.32
N PRO A 109 11.67 -12.11 -14.26
CA PRO A 109 11.74 -13.53 -14.50
C PRO A 109 13.19 -13.94 -14.70
N THR A 110 13.75 -14.65 -13.73
CA THR A 110 15.05 -15.28 -13.92
C THR A 110 14.83 -16.34 -15.00
N LYS A 111 15.62 -16.30 -16.08
CA LYS A 111 15.67 -17.34 -17.10
C LYS A 111 15.99 -18.67 -16.40
N GLY A 112 14.96 -19.38 -15.99
CA GLY A 112 15.02 -20.60 -15.21
C GLY A 112 14.01 -21.57 -15.78
N THR A 113 14.33 -22.86 -15.64
CA THR A 113 13.60 -24.02 -16.17
C THR A 113 12.09 -23.85 -16.04
N GLY A 114 11.46 -23.36 -17.12
CA GLY A 114 10.03 -23.12 -17.22
C GLY A 114 9.39 -24.13 -18.17
N VAL A 115 8.09 -24.35 -17.99
CA VAL A 115 7.30 -25.26 -18.84
C VAL A 115 6.11 -24.53 -19.41
N LEU A 116 5.89 -24.73 -20.71
CA LEU A 116 4.72 -24.22 -21.42
C LEU A 116 3.46 -25.02 -21.03
N ARG A 117 2.41 -24.29 -20.65
CA ARG A 117 1.11 -24.82 -20.20
C ARG A 117 -0.03 -24.04 -20.81
N ILE A 118 -1.06 -24.74 -21.26
CA ILE A 118 -2.31 -24.11 -21.68
C ILE A 118 -3.13 -23.73 -20.45
N VAL A 119 -3.61 -22.49 -20.43
CA VAL A 119 -4.52 -22.00 -19.40
C VAL A 119 -5.90 -22.61 -19.60
N ASP A 120 -6.46 -23.17 -18.53
CA ASP A 120 -7.77 -23.80 -18.53
C ASP A 120 -8.92 -22.80 -18.78
N PRO A 121 -10.15 -23.27 -19.06
CA PRO A 121 -11.31 -22.39 -19.25
C PRO A 121 -11.68 -21.53 -18.04
N HIS A 122 -11.22 -21.88 -16.84
CA HIS A 122 -11.41 -21.10 -15.62
C HIS A 122 -10.30 -20.06 -15.42
N GLY A 123 -9.30 -20.03 -16.31
CA GLY A 123 -8.16 -19.13 -16.34
C GLY A 123 -7.06 -19.49 -15.32
N SER A 124 -6.89 -20.78 -15.03
CA SER A 124 -5.86 -21.32 -14.16
C SER A 124 -4.92 -22.25 -14.93
N VAL A 125 -3.72 -22.44 -14.40
CA VAL A 125 -2.73 -23.40 -14.92
C VAL A 125 -2.32 -24.34 -13.81
N SER A 126 -2.18 -25.62 -14.14
CA SER A 126 -1.67 -26.62 -13.20
C SER A 126 -0.15 -26.72 -13.26
N PHE A 127 0.49 -26.70 -12.10
CA PHE A 127 1.92 -26.95 -11.91
C PHE A 127 2.12 -27.81 -10.66
N ALA A 128 2.87 -28.91 -10.79
CA ALA A 128 3.11 -29.88 -9.71
C ALA A 128 1.81 -30.33 -8.98
N GLY A 129 0.73 -30.53 -9.76
CA GLY A 129 -0.58 -30.95 -9.25
C GLY A 129 -1.39 -29.85 -8.56
N THR A 130 -0.90 -28.61 -8.51
CA THR A 130 -1.60 -27.46 -7.90
C THR A 130 -2.03 -26.46 -8.97
N ALA A 131 -3.24 -25.93 -8.85
CA ALA A 131 -3.75 -24.90 -9.75
C ALA A 131 -3.31 -23.49 -9.29
N TYR A 132 -2.83 -22.71 -10.26
CA TYR A 132 -2.42 -21.33 -10.10
C TYR A 132 -3.24 -20.41 -10.98
N ARG A 133 -3.77 -19.33 -10.38
CA ARG A 133 -4.68 -18.42 -11.05
C ARG A 133 -3.91 -17.45 -11.94
N VAL A 134 -4.20 -17.45 -13.24
CA VAL A 134 -3.60 -16.52 -14.21
C VAL A 134 -4.55 -15.36 -14.48
N GLY A 135 -5.79 -15.67 -14.84
CA GLY A 135 -6.85 -14.72 -15.17
C GLY A 135 -7.69 -15.20 -16.35
N ASN A 136 -8.96 -14.78 -16.41
CA ASN A 136 -9.88 -15.20 -17.48
C ASN A 136 -9.47 -14.67 -18.87
N ARG A 137 -8.76 -13.55 -18.93
CA ARG A 137 -8.29 -12.98 -20.21
C ARG A 137 -7.27 -13.87 -20.92
N PHE A 138 -6.61 -14.77 -20.19
CA PHE A 138 -5.53 -15.62 -20.70
C PHE A 138 -6.01 -17.05 -20.98
N ARG A 139 -7.32 -17.32 -20.93
CA ARG A 139 -7.88 -18.66 -21.19
C ARG A 139 -7.43 -19.17 -22.56
N ARG A 140 -7.11 -20.47 -22.65
CA ARG A 140 -6.64 -21.15 -23.86
C ARG A 140 -5.32 -20.62 -24.42
N GLN A 141 -4.66 -19.66 -23.76
CA GLN A 141 -3.32 -19.23 -24.15
C GLN A 141 -2.28 -20.17 -23.53
N THR A 142 -1.17 -20.35 -24.23
CA THR A 142 0.00 -21.08 -23.74
C THR A 142 0.88 -20.11 -22.96
N VAL A 143 1.07 -20.36 -21.67
CA VAL A 143 1.92 -19.56 -20.78
C VAL A 143 3.08 -20.41 -20.30
N GLU A 144 4.21 -19.79 -20.03
CA GLU A 144 5.34 -20.43 -19.38
C GLU A 144 5.16 -20.37 -17.86
N VAL A 145 5.41 -21.48 -17.18
CA VAL A 145 5.37 -21.60 -15.73
C VAL A 145 6.70 -22.09 -15.22
N GLY A 146 7.35 -21.31 -14.38
CA GLY A 146 8.62 -21.63 -13.76
C GLY A 146 8.59 -21.46 -12.25
N LEU A 147 9.45 -22.18 -11.55
CA LEU A 147 9.73 -21.95 -10.14
C LEU A 147 10.94 -21.03 -10.01
N VAL A 148 10.79 -19.95 -9.25
CA VAL A 148 11.86 -19.01 -8.90
C VAL A 148 11.88 -18.85 -7.39
N GLY A 149 12.86 -19.49 -6.73
CA GLY A 149 12.89 -19.62 -5.27
C GLY A 149 11.62 -20.29 -4.74
N ASP A 150 10.93 -19.63 -3.81
CA ASP A 150 9.67 -20.13 -3.23
C ASP A 150 8.41 -19.64 -3.96
N THR A 151 8.57 -19.18 -5.21
CA THR A 151 7.46 -18.61 -5.99
C THR A 151 7.29 -19.26 -7.35
N VAL A 152 6.05 -19.49 -7.73
CA VAL A 152 5.66 -19.86 -9.09
C VAL A 152 5.44 -18.59 -9.89
N GLN A 153 6.20 -18.43 -10.97
CA GLN A 153 6.08 -17.33 -11.90
C GLN A 153 5.40 -17.81 -13.17
N ILE A 154 4.50 -16.97 -13.70
CA ILE A 154 3.73 -17.26 -14.91
C ILE A 154 3.99 -16.15 -15.91
N THR A 155 4.59 -16.50 -17.04
CA THR A 155 5.01 -15.59 -18.10
C THR A 155 4.27 -15.89 -19.40
N LEU A 156 4.08 -14.87 -20.22
CA LEU A 156 3.60 -14.99 -21.60
C LEU A 156 4.49 -14.11 -22.47
N ASP A 157 5.08 -14.67 -23.51
CA ASP A 157 6.01 -13.98 -24.41
C ASP A 157 7.14 -13.24 -23.65
N GLY A 158 7.66 -13.86 -22.58
CA GLY A 158 8.69 -13.28 -21.71
C GLY A 158 8.20 -12.21 -20.72
N ALA A 159 6.94 -11.77 -20.81
CA ALA A 159 6.34 -10.83 -19.88
C ALA A 159 5.72 -11.54 -18.68
N LEU A 160 6.08 -11.13 -17.46
CA LEU A 160 5.53 -11.69 -16.24
C LEU A 160 4.07 -11.27 -16.05
N LEU A 161 3.18 -12.26 -16.01
CA LEU A 161 1.75 -12.04 -15.77
C LEU A 161 1.42 -12.05 -14.29
N ARG A 162 1.91 -13.07 -13.56
CA ARG A 162 1.57 -13.32 -12.15
C ARG A 162 2.72 -14.01 -11.42
N THR A 163 2.78 -13.76 -10.12
CA THR A 163 3.65 -14.47 -9.16
C THR A 163 2.78 -15.01 -8.04
N HIS A 164 2.95 -16.29 -7.71
CA HIS A 164 2.28 -16.96 -6.60
C HIS A 164 3.31 -17.54 -5.66
N ARG A 165 2.99 -17.64 -4.37
CA ARG A 165 3.77 -18.52 -3.47
C ARG A 165 3.63 -19.96 -3.94
N ALA A 166 4.72 -20.73 -3.89
CA ALA A 166 4.68 -22.16 -4.09
C ALA A 166 3.79 -22.78 -3.00
N ARG A 167 2.74 -23.51 -3.42
CA ARG A 167 1.77 -24.19 -2.57
C ARG A 167 1.70 -25.69 -2.89
N HIS A 168 2.49 -26.13 -3.87
CA HIS A 168 2.59 -27.51 -4.27
C HIS A 168 3.63 -28.23 -3.43
N ASP A 169 3.59 -29.55 -3.51
CA ASP A 169 4.62 -30.43 -2.97
C ASP A 169 5.88 -30.34 -3.84
N ARG A 170 7.00 -29.93 -3.22
CA ARG A 170 8.29 -29.73 -3.91
C ARG A 170 8.80 -31.00 -4.60
N SER A 171 8.48 -32.17 -4.08
CA SER A 171 8.88 -33.45 -4.69
C SER A 171 8.29 -33.65 -6.10
N LYS A 172 7.20 -32.94 -6.43
CA LYS A 172 6.49 -33.05 -7.72
C LYS A 172 6.96 -32.04 -8.76
N GLU A 173 7.90 -31.16 -8.43
CA GLU A 173 8.43 -30.11 -9.31
C GLU A 173 9.16 -30.70 -10.52
N PHE A 174 10.09 -31.63 -10.29
CA PHE A 174 10.86 -32.26 -11.36
C PHE A 174 9.96 -32.95 -12.40
N GLY A 175 8.94 -33.68 -11.94
CA GLY A 175 7.96 -34.30 -12.84
C GLY A 175 7.09 -33.28 -13.58
N ALA A 176 6.73 -32.17 -12.93
CA ALA A 176 5.97 -31.09 -13.55
C ALA A 176 6.77 -30.33 -14.61
N LEU A 177 8.09 -30.21 -14.41
CA LEU A 177 9.03 -29.62 -15.35
C LEU A 177 9.34 -30.54 -16.54
N ALA A 178 9.32 -31.87 -16.32
CA ALA A 178 9.56 -32.85 -17.38
C ALA A 178 8.34 -33.10 -18.28
N GLN A 179 7.12 -32.79 -17.83
CA GLN A 179 5.87 -33.11 -18.53
C GLN A 179 5.12 -31.86 -19.00
N PRO A 180 5.40 -31.31 -20.20
CA PRO A 180 4.74 -30.09 -20.68
C PRO A 180 3.21 -30.20 -20.75
N ASN A 181 2.69 -31.35 -21.18
CA ASN A 181 1.24 -31.57 -21.28
C ASN A 181 0.61 -32.08 -19.97
N GLY A 182 1.41 -32.30 -18.93
CA GLY A 182 0.97 -32.81 -17.64
C GLY A 182 0.59 -34.29 -17.69
N LYS A 183 0.14 -34.82 -16.55
CA LYS A 183 -0.31 -36.20 -16.47
C LYS A 183 -1.66 -36.33 -17.17
N PRO A 184 -1.85 -37.28 -18.11
CA PRO A 184 -3.14 -37.50 -18.74
C PRO A 184 -4.20 -37.82 -17.67
N ARG A 185 -5.38 -37.22 -17.81
CA ARG A 185 -6.50 -37.52 -16.91
C ARG A 185 -6.89 -38.99 -17.10
N LYS A 186 -7.02 -39.74 -16.01
CA LYS A 186 -7.60 -41.09 -16.06
C LYS A 186 -9.00 -40.95 -16.65
N ALA A 187 -9.29 -41.68 -17.73
CA ALA A 187 -10.64 -41.77 -18.26
C ALA A 187 -11.55 -42.32 -17.14
N ARG A 188 -12.68 -41.66 -16.93
CA ARG A 188 -13.70 -42.15 -16.01
C ARG A 188 -14.42 -43.27 -16.76
N MET A 189 -14.25 -44.53 -16.33
CA MET A 189 -15.18 -45.61 -16.65
C MET A 189 -16.53 -45.33 -16.00
#